data_AF-A0A7V3IU78-F1
#
_entry.id   AF-A0A7V3IU78-F1
#
_cell.length_a   1.000
_cell.length_b   1.000
_cell.length_c   1.000
_cell.angle_alpha   90.00
_cell.angle_beta   90.00
_cell.angle_gamma   90.00
#
_symmetry.space_group_name_H-M   'P 1'
#
loop_
_entity.id
_entity.type
_entity.pdbx_description
1 polymer ?
#
loop_
_entity_poly.entity_id
_entity_poly.type
_entity_poly.pdbx_seq_one_letter_code
_entity_poly.pdbx_strand_id
1 'polypeptide(L)'
;MHFQRAGHKPVALVGGATGMIGDPSGKSKERNLLDEETLNKNVEAIKNQLAQFIDFNAENNPAVLVNNYDWFKDISLIDFVRNIGKHISVNYMMAKDSVKKRLNPENDDSAGMSFTEFTYQLFQGYDFLNLYRTMDCQLQMGGSDQWGNMTTGTELIRRVEGGKAYALTVPLITKADGGKFGKTEQGNVWLSAKYTSPYKFYQFWINTSDEDAEKYIKIFTFLNKDTIEKLIKEHQEAPHYRLLQKKLAEEVTRMVHGEEALQNAINASQILFGKTTAEALKNLDEQTFLDVFEGVPQGELKRERLGDIDIATALVESGFLSSGNEARRALKENSISVNKEKITADKVLSMDDLIKDKYILLQRGKKKYFLTRIV
;
A
#
# COMPACT_ATOMS: atom_id res chain seq x y z
N MET A 1 10.48 2.34 -13.05
CA MET A 1 9.60 3.19 -13.88
C MET A 1 10.36 4.34 -14.58
N HIS A 2 10.81 5.38 -13.88
CA HIS A 2 11.48 6.54 -14.52
C HIS A 2 12.68 6.16 -15.41
N PHE A 3 13.56 5.29 -14.91
CA PHE A 3 14.71 4.79 -15.70
C PHE A 3 14.27 4.02 -16.96
N GLN A 4 13.20 3.22 -16.88
CA GLN A 4 12.67 2.52 -18.04
C GLN A 4 12.10 3.47 -19.08
N ARG A 5 11.39 4.51 -18.64
CA ARG A 5 10.89 5.57 -19.53
C ARG A 5 12.00 6.38 -20.18
N ALA A 6 13.18 6.45 -19.56
CA ALA A 6 14.38 7.06 -20.11
C ALA A 6 15.20 6.12 -21.01
N GLY A 7 14.72 4.90 -21.28
CA GLY A 7 15.36 3.93 -22.17
C GLY A 7 16.31 2.94 -21.49
N HIS A 8 16.46 2.99 -20.16
CA HIS A 8 17.30 2.04 -19.43
C HIS A 8 16.55 0.73 -19.15
N LYS A 9 17.30 -0.37 -18.97
CA LYS A 9 16.72 -1.70 -18.67
C LYS A 9 16.63 -1.92 -17.15
N PRO A 10 15.43 -1.94 -16.54
CA PRO A 10 15.30 -2.19 -15.11
C PRO A 10 15.47 -3.68 -14.78
N VAL A 11 16.27 -3.97 -13.76
CA VAL A 11 16.42 -5.31 -13.18
C VAL A 11 15.76 -5.30 -11.80
N ALA A 12 14.66 -6.02 -11.66
CA ALA A 12 14.02 -6.24 -10.36
C ALA A 12 14.57 -7.52 -9.73
N LEU A 13 15.28 -7.39 -8.62
CA LEU A 13 15.83 -8.53 -7.89
C LEU A 13 14.91 -8.90 -6.73
N VAL A 14 14.49 -10.16 -6.69
CA VAL A 14 13.81 -10.76 -5.53
C VAL A 14 14.84 -11.48 -4.69
N GLY A 15 14.83 -11.17 -3.39
CA GLY A 15 15.79 -11.71 -2.43
C GLY A 15 15.39 -13.09 -1.89
N GLY A 16 15.38 -14.12 -2.73
CA GLY A 16 15.10 -15.49 -2.27
C GLY A 16 16.10 -16.00 -1.23
N ALA A 17 17.40 -15.84 -1.50
CA ALA A 17 18.46 -16.22 -0.56
C ALA A 17 18.62 -15.19 0.57
N THR A 18 18.66 -13.91 0.24
CA THR A 18 18.82 -12.82 1.23
C THR A 18 17.62 -12.72 2.17
N GLY A 19 16.43 -13.13 1.73
CA GLY A 19 15.24 -13.25 2.56
C GLY A 19 15.36 -14.30 3.67
N MET A 20 16.15 -15.36 3.44
CA MET A 20 16.45 -16.38 4.46
C MET A 20 17.49 -15.89 5.48
N ILE A 21 18.34 -14.92 5.12
CA ILE A 21 19.36 -14.36 6.02
C ILE A 21 18.78 -13.23 6.88
N GLY A 22 18.01 -12.34 6.27
CA GLY A 22 17.43 -11.17 6.92
C GLY A 22 18.37 -9.95 6.91
N ASP A 23 17.87 -8.82 6.38
CA ASP A 23 18.59 -7.54 6.37
C ASP A 23 18.59 -6.88 7.77
N PRO A 24 19.77 -6.62 8.37
CA PRO A 24 19.86 -5.92 9.65
C PRO A 24 19.61 -4.41 9.55
N SER A 25 19.52 -3.85 8.35
CA SER A 25 19.36 -2.40 8.11
C SER A 25 18.00 -1.92 8.62
N GLY A 26 18.00 -1.19 9.73
CA GLY A 26 16.81 -0.54 10.28
C GLY A 26 15.82 -1.46 11.01
N LYS A 27 16.20 -2.69 11.39
CA LYS A 27 15.36 -3.63 12.15
C LYS A 27 16.07 -4.20 13.38
N SER A 28 15.31 -4.43 14.46
CA SER A 28 15.81 -4.90 15.77
C SER A 28 15.52 -6.38 16.08
N LYS A 29 14.79 -7.11 15.24
CA LYS A 29 14.40 -8.51 15.49
C LYS A 29 14.79 -9.44 14.34
N GLU A 30 15.25 -10.62 14.69
CA GLU A 30 15.57 -11.74 13.80
C GLU A 30 14.29 -12.21 13.06
N ARG A 31 14.40 -12.59 11.79
CA ARG A 31 13.26 -13.01 10.96
C ARG A 31 13.11 -14.53 10.96
N ASN A 32 11.88 -15.01 10.88
CA ASN A 32 11.59 -16.42 10.67
C ASN A 32 11.91 -16.82 9.23
N LEU A 33 12.53 -18.00 9.07
CA LEU A 33 12.75 -18.63 7.78
C LEU A 33 11.41 -19.05 7.16
N LEU A 34 11.20 -18.73 5.89
CA LEU A 34 10.04 -19.18 5.10
C LEU A 34 10.40 -20.48 4.36
N ASP A 35 9.44 -21.38 4.19
CA ASP A 35 9.59 -22.54 3.31
C ASP A 35 9.61 -22.13 1.82
N GLU A 36 10.10 -23.04 0.97
CA GLU A 36 10.30 -22.80 -0.46
C GLU A 36 8.98 -22.54 -1.20
N GLU A 37 7.90 -23.25 -0.84
CA GLU A 37 6.58 -23.07 -1.46
C GLU A 37 6.04 -21.66 -1.22
N THR A 38 6.12 -21.21 0.04
CA THR A 38 5.73 -19.85 0.45
C THR A 38 6.60 -18.80 -0.22
N LEU A 39 7.90 -19.05 -0.33
CA LEU A 39 8.83 -18.14 -1.00
C LEU A 39 8.46 -17.97 -2.48
N ASN A 40 8.26 -19.07 -3.21
CA ASN A 40 7.89 -19.05 -4.63
C ASN A 40 6.55 -18.35 -4.86
N LYS A 41 5.56 -18.61 -4.00
CA LYS A 41 4.26 -17.91 -4.04
C LYS A 41 4.42 -16.40 -3.84
N ASN A 42 5.28 -15.98 -2.92
CA ASN A 42 5.54 -14.56 -2.66
C ASN A 42 6.29 -13.90 -3.82
N VAL A 43 7.27 -14.59 -4.41
CA VAL A 43 8.02 -14.11 -5.59
C VAL A 43 7.05 -13.85 -6.75
N GLU A 44 6.18 -14.80 -7.07
CA GLU A 44 5.19 -14.63 -8.14
C GLU A 44 4.17 -13.51 -7.83
N ALA A 45 3.74 -13.38 -6.57
CA ALA A 45 2.87 -12.27 -6.17
C ALA A 45 3.55 -10.90 -6.36
N ILE A 46 4.84 -10.79 -5.98
CA ILE A 46 5.64 -9.58 -6.16
C ILE A 46 5.86 -9.30 -7.65
N LYS A 47 6.14 -10.32 -8.46
CA LYS A 47 6.27 -10.19 -9.92
C LYS A 47 5.04 -9.57 -10.56
N ASN A 48 3.87 -10.13 -10.25
CA ASN A 48 2.59 -9.65 -10.79
C ASN A 48 2.31 -8.21 -10.35
N GLN A 49 2.69 -7.84 -9.14
CA GLN A 49 2.58 -6.46 -8.66
C GLN A 49 3.55 -5.51 -9.36
N LEU A 50 4.81 -5.92 -9.55
CA LEU A 50 5.81 -5.12 -10.27
C LEU A 50 5.44 -4.92 -11.74
N ALA A 51 4.79 -5.89 -12.38
CA ALA A 51 4.33 -5.81 -13.76
C ALA A 51 3.33 -4.68 -14.02
N GLN A 52 2.73 -4.11 -12.97
CA GLN A 52 1.89 -2.90 -13.07
C GLN A 52 2.71 -1.62 -13.25
N PHE A 53 3.99 -1.62 -12.86
CA PHE A 53 4.84 -0.44 -12.78
C PHE A 53 5.98 -0.47 -13.81
N ILE A 54 6.49 -1.65 -14.14
CA ILE A 54 7.57 -1.84 -15.11
C ILE A 54 7.14 -2.82 -16.18
N ASP A 55 7.49 -2.51 -17.42
CA ASP A 55 7.07 -3.28 -18.58
C ASP A 55 8.07 -4.41 -18.85
N PHE A 56 7.65 -5.65 -18.61
CA PHE A 56 8.45 -6.84 -18.89
C PHE A 56 8.45 -7.22 -20.39
N ASN A 57 7.55 -6.64 -21.18
CA ASN A 57 7.37 -6.95 -22.60
C ASN A 57 7.79 -5.79 -23.53
N ALA A 58 8.43 -4.75 -22.99
CA ALA A 58 8.90 -3.62 -23.80
C ALA A 58 9.87 -4.09 -24.89
N GLU A 59 9.72 -3.59 -26.11
CA GLU A 59 10.52 -4.03 -27.26
C GLU A 59 12.02 -3.72 -27.10
N ASN A 60 12.36 -2.53 -26.58
CA ASN A 60 13.74 -2.04 -26.56
C ASN A 60 14.44 -2.27 -25.21
N ASN A 61 13.71 -2.19 -24.10
CA ASN A 61 14.27 -2.25 -22.75
C ASN A 61 13.35 -3.01 -21.77
N PRO A 62 13.08 -4.30 -22.04
CA PRO A 62 12.19 -5.10 -21.22
C PRO A 62 12.75 -5.23 -19.81
N ALA A 63 11.88 -4.99 -18.83
CA ALA A 63 12.20 -5.29 -17.45
C ALA A 63 12.51 -6.78 -17.28
N VAL A 64 13.36 -7.10 -16.31
CA VAL A 64 13.69 -8.48 -15.97
C VAL A 64 13.52 -8.69 -14.49
N LEU A 65 12.90 -9.80 -14.11
CA LEU A 65 12.80 -10.24 -12.74
C LEU A 65 13.82 -11.36 -12.55
N VAL A 66 14.68 -11.21 -11.55
CA VAL A 66 15.70 -12.19 -11.19
C VAL A 66 15.55 -12.57 -9.74
N ASN A 67 15.90 -13.80 -9.37
CA ASN A 67 15.89 -14.26 -7.99
C ASN A 67 17.32 -14.61 -7.57
N ASN A 68 17.84 -13.99 -6.51
CA ASN A 68 19.20 -14.28 -6.09
C ASN A 68 19.42 -15.71 -5.57
N TYR A 69 18.34 -16.41 -5.25
CA TYR A 69 18.41 -17.85 -4.98
C TYR A 69 19.06 -18.64 -6.14
N ASP A 70 18.90 -18.18 -7.39
CA ASP A 70 19.40 -18.88 -8.57
C ASP A 70 20.93 -19.04 -8.59
N TRP A 71 21.68 -18.09 -8.03
CA TRP A 71 23.15 -18.19 -7.92
C TRP A 71 23.63 -18.60 -6.54
N PHE A 72 22.85 -18.37 -5.49
CA PHE A 72 23.23 -18.77 -4.13
C PHE A 72 22.97 -20.25 -3.82
N LYS A 73 22.04 -20.92 -4.51
CA LYS A 73 21.77 -22.34 -4.28
C LYS A 73 22.96 -23.25 -4.66
N ASP A 74 23.78 -22.82 -5.60
CA ASP A 74 24.90 -23.60 -6.15
C ASP A 74 26.27 -23.19 -5.60
N ILE A 75 26.35 -22.13 -4.77
CA ILE A 75 27.63 -21.66 -4.21
C ILE A 75 27.93 -22.32 -2.87
N SER A 76 29.09 -22.97 -2.77
CA SER A 76 29.55 -23.52 -1.49
C SER A 76 30.02 -22.39 -0.56
N LEU A 77 29.92 -22.60 0.76
CA LEU A 77 30.45 -21.66 1.74
C LEU A 77 31.95 -21.40 1.54
N ILE A 78 32.72 -22.44 1.20
CA ILE A 78 34.16 -22.33 0.94
C ILE A 78 34.41 -21.42 -0.25
N ASP A 79 33.68 -21.61 -1.35
CA ASP A 79 33.81 -20.78 -2.55
C ASP A 79 33.40 -19.34 -2.27
N PHE A 80 32.32 -19.13 -1.53
CA PHE A 80 31.86 -17.79 -1.17
C PHE A 80 32.90 -17.04 -0.32
N VAL A 81 33.41 -17.65 0.75
CA VAL A 81 34.41 -17.00 1.62
C VAL A 81 35.71 -16.74 0.86
N ARG A 82 36.19 -17.70 0.07
CA ARG A 82 37.45 -17.59 -0.67
C ARG A 82 37.38 -16.62 -1.84
N ASN A 83 36.27 -16.56 -2.56
CA ASN A 83 36.16 -15.76 -3.77
C ASN A 83 35.56 -14.39 -3.50
N ILE A 84 34.71 -14.23 -2.48
CA ILE A 84 34.00 -12.98 -2.16
C ILE A 84 34.47 -12.42 -0.81
N GLY A 85 34.44 -13.23 0.25
CA GLY A 85 34.77 -12.81 1.61
C GLY A 85 36.15 -12.13 1.75
N LYS A 86 37.17 -12.62 1.04
CA LYS A 86 38.53 -12.03 1.07
C LYS A 86 38.60 -10.57 0.60
N HIS A 87 37.64 -10.12 -0.20
CA HIS A 87 37.70 -8.79 -0.80
C HIS A 87 37.16 -7.70 0.12
N ILE A 88 36.39 -8.03 1.14
CA ILE A 88 35.78 -7.06 2.06
C ILE A 88 36.30 -7.34 3.47
N SER A 89 36.97 -6.36 4.07
CA SER A 89 37.52 -6.53 5.41
C SER A 89 36.43 -6.42 6.48
N VAL A 90 36.65 -7.11 7.61
CA VAL A 90 35.78 -6.98 8.79
C VAL A 90 35.70 -5.51 9.24
N ASN A 91 36.83 -4.80 9.27
CA ASN A 91 36.86 -3.37 9.64
C ASN A 91 35.96 -2.52 8.74
N TYR A 92 35.90 -2.82 7.43
CA TYR A 92 35.02 -2.13 6.50
C TYR A 92 33.53 -2.39 6.82
N MET A 93 33.17 -3.65 7.08
CA MET A 93 31.79 -4.03 7.40
C MET A 93 31.33 -3.41 8.72
N MET A 94 32.21 -3.41 9.73
CA MET A 94 31.97 -2.82 11.05
C MET A 94 31.80 -1.29 11.01
N ALA A 95 32.42 -0.62 10.04
CA ALA A 95 32.33 0.83 9.89
C ALA A 95 30.99 1.31 9.32
N LYS A 96 30.14 0.41 8.80
CA LYS A 96 28.81 0.78 8.28
C LYS A 96 27.89 1.22 9.42
N ASP A 97 27.20 2.34 9.23
CA ASP A 97 26.30 2.90 10.25
C ASP A 97 25.22 1.92 10.73
N SER A 98 24.70 1.07 9.83
CA SER A 98 23.70 0.04 10.15
C SER A 98 24.23 -1.01 11.13
N VAL A 99 25.52 -1.36 11.03
CA VAL A 99 26.20 -2.31 11.92
C VAL A 99 26.65 -1.62 13.20
N LYS A 100 27.32 -0.47 13.07
CA LYS A 100 27.87 0.29 14.20
C LYS A 100 26.79 0.64 15.23
N LYS A 101 25.58 1.02 14.79
CA LYS A 101 24.47 1.32 15.70
C LYS A 101 23.99 0.10 16.49
N ARG A 102 23.97 -1.09 15.90
CA ARG A 102 23.51 -2.32 16.59
C ARG A 102 24.56 -2.90 17.54
N LEU A 103 25.84 -2.70 17.24
CA LEU A 103 26.95 -3.21 18.06
C LEU A 103 27.42 -2.20 19.12
N ASN A 104 26.87 -0.99 19.17
CA ASN A 104 27.21 -0.03 20.21
C ASN A 104 26.61 -0.48 21.57
N PRO A 105 27.44 -0.76 22.59
CA PRO A 105 26.97 -1.22 23.90
C PRO A 105 26.08 -0.20 24.64
N GLU A 106 26.17 1.08 24.25
CA GLU A 106 25.40 2.18 24.88
C GLU A 106 23.94 2.25 24.41
N ASN A 107 23.55 1.47 23.39
CA ASN A 107 22.16 1.41 22.95
C ASN A 107 21.43 0.32 23.74
N ASP A 108 20.38 0.71 24.49
CA ASP A 108 19.54 -0.15 25.35
C ASP A 108 18.84 -1.32 24.60
N ASP A 109 18.81 -1.26 23.26
CA ASP A 109 18.29 -2.28 22.34
C ASP A 109 19.38 -3.28 21.84
N SER A 110 20.48 -3.45 22.57
CA SER A 110 21.64 -4.26 22.15
C SER A 110 21.38 -5.78 22.16
N ALA A 111 20.54 -6.25 21.23
CA ALA A 111 20.36 -7.67 20.93
C ALA A 111 21.62 -8.33 20.30
N GLY A 112 22.74 -7.62 20.18
CA GLY A 112 23.88 -8.04 19.39
C GLY A 112 23.53 -8.13 17.89
N MET A 113 24.47 -8.65 17.10
CA MET A 113 24.25 -8.99 15.69
C MET A 113 24.81 -10.38 15.46
N SER A 114 23.99 -11.27 14.88
CA SER A 114 24.46 -12.62 14.57
C SER A 114 25.43 -12.60 13.38
N PHE A 115 26.24 -13.65 13.25
CA PHE A 115 27.10 -13.80 12.07
C PHE A 115 26.27 -13.83 10.78
N THR A 116 25.11 -14.48 10.81
CA THR A 116 24.15 -14.52 9.70
C THR A 116 23.78 -13.11 9.24
N GLU A 117 23.30 -12.25 10.15
CA GLU A 117 22.94 -10.86 9.84
C GLU A 117 24.16 -10.04 9.38
N PHE A 118 25.32 -10.24 10.00
CA PHE A 118 26.56 -9.56 9.63
C PHE A 118 27.00 -9.90 8.20
N THR A 119 26.82 -11.14 7.76
CA THR A 119 27.16 -11.56 6.39
C THR A 119 26.22 -11.03 5.30
N TYR A 120 25.04 -10.51 5.66
CA TYR A 120 24.05 -10.00 4.69
C TYR A 120 24.65 -8.99 3.69
N GLN A 121 25.54 -8.11 4.16
CA GLN A 121 26.20 -7.11 3.30
C GLN A 121 27.00 -7.74 2.15
N LEU A 122 27.59 -8.91 2.39
CA LEU A 122 28.35 -9.65 1.38
C LEU A 122 27.43 -10.31 0.37
N PHE A 123 26.28 -10.83 0.81
CA PHE A 123 25.28 -11.43 -0.08
C PHE A 123 24.71 -10.38 -1.03
N GLN A 124 24.24 -9.24 -0.52
CA GLN A 124 23.75 -8.15 -1.37
C GLN A 124 24.88 -7.54 -2.23
N GLY A 125 26.11 -7.48 -1.72
CA GLY A 125 27.25 -7.06 -2.52
C GLY A 125 27.53 -8.00 -3.70
N TYR A 126 27.43 -9.31 -3.46
CA TYR A 126 27.59 -10.33 -4.48
C TYR A 126 26.47 -10.31 -5.52
N ASP A 127 25.23 -10.03 -5.11
CA ASP A 127 24.12 -9.82 -6.05
C ASP A 127 24.48 -8.77 -7.11
N PHE A 128 25.05 -7.63 -6.69
CA PHE A 128 25.44 -6.58 -7.63
C PHE A 128 26.59 -7.03 -8.55
N LEU A 129 27.59 -7.72 -8.01
CA LEU A 129 28.68 -8.29 -8.82
C LEU A 129 28.16 -9.30 -9.85
N ASN A 130 27.24 -10.17 -9.46
CA ASN A 130 26.65 -11.17 -10.34
C ASN A 130 25.86 -10.49 -11.48
N LEU A 131 25.02 -9.51 -11.16
CA LEU A 131 24.25 -8.76 -12.16
C LEU A 131 25.15 -7.88 -13.04
N TYR A 132 26.25 -7.37 -12.52
CA TYR A 132 27.27 -6.68 -13.30
C TYR A 132 27.87 -7.61 -14.36
N ARG A 133 28.25 -8.83 -13.97
CA ARG A 133 28.84 -9.84 -14.88
C ARG A 133 27.86 -10.38 -15.92
N THR A 134 26.63 -10.65 -15.50
CA THR A 134 25.66 -11.40 -16.31
C THR A 134 24.73 -10.51 -17.13
N MET A 135 24.53 -9.25 -16.70
CA MET A 135 23.55 -8.35 -17.31
C MET A 135 24.08 -6.93 -17.57
N ASP A 136 25.38 -6.67 -17.36
CA ASP A 136 25.99 -5.33 -17.43
C ASP A 136 25.22 -4.31 -16.57
N CYS A 137 24.78 -4.74 -15.37
CA CYS A 137 24.09 -3.87 -14.43
C CYS A 137 25.10 -2.92 -13.76
N GLN A 138 25.08 -1.64 -14.14
CA GLN A 138 26.04 -0.64 -13.66
C GLN A 138 25.52 0.26 -12.54
N LEU A 139 24.22 0.22 -12.25
CA LEU A 139 23.58 1.08 -11.24
C LEU A 139 22.66 0.25 -10.33
N GLN A 140 22.89 0.31 -9.02
CA GLN A 140 21.97 -0.21 -8.02
C GLN A 140 21.18 0.94 -7.38
N MET A 141 19.87 0.76 -7.23
CA MET A 141 18.97 1.73 -6.61
C MET A 141 18.23 1.13 -5.42
N GLY A 142 18.02 1.92 -4.37
CA GLY A 142 17.30 1.48 -3.18
C GLY A 142 16.92 2.63 -2.23
N GLY A 143 16.24 2.31 -1.13
CA GLY A 143 15.98 3.29 -0.06
C GLY A 143 17.27 3.77 0.61
N SER A 144 17.24 4.92 1.27
CA SER A 144 18.44 5.48 1.92
C SER A 144 19.06 4.58 3.00
N ASP A 145 18.26 3.70 3.59
CA ASP A 145 18.69 2.66 4.54
C ASP A 145 19.62 1.60 3.89
N GLN A 146 19.56 1.43 2.57
CA GLN A 146 20.34 0.44 1.83
C GLN A 146 21.73 0.92 1.39
N TRP A 147 22.09 2.19 1.66
CA TRP A 147 23.35 2.79 1.21
C TRP A 147 24.58 1.96 1.57
N GLY A 148 24.63 1.47 2.82
CA GLY A 148 25.74 0.67 3.32
C GLY A 148 25.98 -0.60 2.50
N ASN A 149 24.91 -1.33 2.16
CA ASN A 149 24.97 -2.58 1.42
C ASN A 149 25.25 -2.33 -0.08
N MET A 150 24.61 -1.34 -0.69
CA MET A 150 24.82 -1.02 -2.11
C MET A 150 26.28 -0.60 -2.40
N THR A 151 26.88 0.18 -1.48
CA THR A 151 28.29 0.58 -1.60
C THR A 151 29.26 -0.59 -1.40
N THR A 152 28.89 -1.62 -0.64
CA THR A 152 29.65 -2.87 -0.59
C THR A 152 29.66 -3.56 -1.94
N GLY A 153 28.53 -3.56 -2.67
CA GLY A 153 28.46 -4.08 -4.03
C GLY A 153 29.37 -3.32 -5.01
N THR A 154 29.35 -1.98 -4.98
CA THR A 154 30.27 -1.18 -5.83
C THR A 154 31.74 -1.45 -5.51
N GLU A 155 32.07 -1.61 -4.23
CA GLU A 155 33.44 -1.90 -3.79
C GLU A 155 33.87 -3.31 -4.20
N LEU A 156 32.96 -4.28 -4.16
CA LEU A 156 33.23 -5.64 -4.60
C LEU A 156 33.49 -5.69 -6.12
N ILE A 157 32.68 -5.01 -6.93
CA ILE A 157 32.90 -4.88 -8.39
C ILE A 157 34.28 -4.28 -8.67
N ARG A 158 34.64 -3.19 -7.97
CA ARG A 158 35.95 -2.55 -8.12
C ARG A 158 37.11 -3.49 -7.77
N ARG A 159 36.99 -4.28 -6.70
CA ARG A 159 38.06 -5.17 -6.21
C ARG A 159 38.19 -6.47 -6.99
N VAL A 160 37.08 -6.98 -7.54
CA VAL A 160 37.05 -8.27 -8.23
C VAL A 160 37.24 -8.10 -9.73
N GLU A 161 36.55 -7.13 -10.35
CA GLU A 161 36.57 -6.92 -11.81
C GLU A 161 37.41 -5.73 -12.24
N GLY A 162 37.83 -4.86 -11.30
CA GLY A 162 38.40 -3.55 -11.67
C GLY A 162 37.37 -2.61 -12.32
N GLY A 163 36.09 -2.97 -12.27
CA GLY A 163 35.00 -2.27 -12.94
C GLY A 163 34.52 -1.02 -12.20
N LYS A 164 33.68 -0.24 -12.88
CA LYS A 164 33.02 0.95 -12.31
C LYS A 164 31.52 0.74 -12.27
N ALA A 165 30.94 0.84 -11.07
CA ALA A 165 29.51 0.75 -10.82
C ALA A 165 29.06 1.86 -9.88
N TYR A 166 27.77 2.15 -9.88
CA TYR A 166 27.17 3.28 -9.19
C TYR A 166 26.07 2.81 -8.24
N ALA A 167 25.85 3.58 -7.18
CA ALA A 167 24.73 3.39 -6.25
C ALA A 167 23.96 4.70 -6.14
N LEU A 168 22.63 4.62 -6.16
CA LEU A 168 21.75 5.78 -6.00
C LEU A 168 20.65 5.45 -4.98
N THR A 169 20.50 6.31 -3.98
CA THR A 169 19.45 6.17 -2.98
C THR A 169 18.28 7.11 -3.27
N VAL A 170 17.08 6.65 -2.93
CA VAL A 170 15.91 7.52 -2.81
C VAL A 170 15.68 7.86 -1.33
N PRO A 171 15.25 9.09 -1.00
CA PRO A 171 15.03 9.49 0.38
C PRO A 171 13.88 8.68 1.00
N LEU A 172 13.99 8.40 2.29
CA LEU A 172 12.86 7.85 3.05
C LEU A 172 11.71 8.87 3.04
N ILE A 173 10.51 8.38 2.76
CA ILE A 173 9.32 9.20 2.77
C ILE A 173 8.88 9.40 4.21
N THR A 174 8.89 10.66 4.64
CA THR A 174 8.40 11.12 5.94
C THR A 174 7.16 11.98 5.74
N LYS A 175 6.31 11.99 6.76
CA LYS A 175 5.23 12.97 6.90
C LYS A 175 5.76 14.24 7.57
N ALA A 176 5.12 15.37 7.33
CA ALA A 176 5.44 16.64 7.98
C ALA A 176 5.28 16.57 9.51
N ASP A 177 4.36 15.72 10.00
CA ASP A 177 4.11 15.47 11.42
C ASP A 177 5.19 14.60 12.12
N GLY A 178 6.25 14.19 11.39
CA GLY A 178 7.30 13.31 11.89
C GLY A 178 6.94 11.82 11.90
N GLY A 179 5.71 11.47 11.53
CA GLY A 179 5.21 10.11 11.40
C GLY A 179 5.81 9.37 10.19
N LYS A 180 5.74 8.03 10.25
CA LYS A 180 6.16 7.16 9.14
C LYS A 180 5.11 7.21 8.01
N PHE A 181 5.57 7.36 6.78
CA PHE A 181 4.73 7.24 5.59
C PHE A 181 4.18 5.81 5.44
N GLY A 182 2.95 5.69 4.95
CA GLY A 182 2.31 4.39 4.68
C GLY A 182 1.82 3.62 5.90
N LYS A 183 1.94 4.19 7.11
CA LYS A 183 1.26 3.69 8.32
C LYS A 183 0.01 4.53 8.61
N THR A 184 -1.11 3.85 8.74
CA THR A 184 -2.37 4.36 9.28
C THR A 184 -2.63 3.75 10.65
N GLU A 185 -3.62 4.25 11.38
CA GLU A 185 -4.07 3.64 12.65
C GLU A 185 -4.50 2.17 12.46
N GLN A 186 -4.97 1.82 11.26
CA GLN A 186 -5.43 0.48 10.89
C GLN A 186 -4.30 -0.42 10.33
N GLY A 187 -3.07 0.09 10.17
CA GLY A 187 -1.92 -0.69 9.70
C GLY A 187 -1.26 -0.15 8.43
N ASN A 188 -0.82 -1.06 7.55
CA ASN A 188 -0.13 -0.70 6.31
C ASN A 188 -1.12 -0.41 5.19
N VAL A 189 -0.76 0.50 4.29
CA VAL A 189 -1.46 0.72 3.02
C VAL A 189 -0.85 -0.20 1.96
N TRP A 190 -1.58 -1.26 1.60
CA TRP A 190 -1.11 -2.26 0.63
C TRP A 190 -1.50 -1.86 -0.79
N LEU A 191 -0.69 -2.23 -1.78
CA LEU A 191 -1.03 -2.04 -3.20
C LEU A 191 -2.02 -3.11 -3.70
N SER A 192 -2.16 -4.23 -2.98
CA SER A 192 -3.11 -5.29 -3.34
C SER A 192 -4.50 -4.94 -2.82
N ALA A 193 -5.48 -4.91 -3.73
CA ALA A 193 -6.89 -4.63 -3.45
C ALA A 193 -7.50 -5.59 -2.41
N LYS A 194 -6.91 -6.77 -2.20
CA LYS A 194 -7.35 -7.75 -1.19
C LYS A 194 -7.06 -7.31 0.25
N TYR A 195 -6.03 -6.49 0.45
CA TYR A 195 -5.59 -6.05 1.78
C TYR A 195 -5.93 -4.57 2.04
N THR A 196 -5.93 -3.76 0.98
CA THR A 196 -6.40 -2.38 1.04
C THR A 196 -7.22 -2.15 -0.22
N SER A 197 -8.53 -1.97 -0.06
CA SER A 197 -9.40 -1.73 -1.21
C SER A 197 -9.01 -0.45 -1.95
N PRO A 198 -9.31 -0.35 -3.25
CA PRO A 198 -9.06 0.88 -4.01
C PRO A 198 -9.70 2.12 -3.39
N TYR A 199 -10.86 1.98 -2.73
CA TYR A 199 -11.48 3.06 -1.97
C TYR A 199 -10.63 3.51 -0.78
N LYS A 200 -10.19 2.59 0.08
CA LYS A 200 -9.30 2.92 1.21
C LYS A 200 -7.97 3.48 0.74
N PHE A 201 -7.42 2.95 -0.35
CA PHE A 201 -6.21 3.44 -0.97
C PHE A 201 -6.38 4.88 -1.47
N TYR A 202 -7.46 5.18 -2.20
CA TYR A 202 -7.80 6.54 -2.64
C TYR A 202 -7.99 7.49 -1.45
N GLN A 203 -8.73 7.06 -0.42
CA GLN A 203 -8.96 7.85 0.79
C GLN A 203 -7.68 8.17 1.55
N PHE A 204 -6.71 7.24 1.60
CA PHE A 204 -5.40 7.50 2.19
C PHE A 204 -4.72 8.72 1.54
N TRP A 205 -4.72 8.78 0.21
CA TRP A 205 -4.13 9.91 -0.53
C TRP A 205 -4.95 11.19 -0.39
N ILE A 206 -6.28 11.09 -0.45
CA ILE A 206 -7.17 12.24 -0.20
C ILE A 206 -6.92 12.87 1.15
N ASN A 207 -6.62 12.06 2.17
CA ASN A 207 -6.41 12.52 3.54
C ASN A 207 -4.99 13.02 3.85
N THR A 208 -4.14 13.14 2.82
CA THR A 208 -2.81 13.76 2.95
C THR A 208 -2.93 15.23 3.37
N SER A 209 -2.00 15.69 4.22
CA SER A 209 -1.89 17.11 4.60
C SER A 209 -1.55 17.99 3.39
N ASP A 210 -1.81 19.29 3.47
CA ASP A 210 -1.48 20.21 2.37
C ASP A 210 0.05 20.22 2.10
N GLU A 211 0.85 20.23 3.16
CA GLU A 211 2.33 20.21 3.10
C GLU A 211 2.86 18.93 2.46
N ASP A 212 2.34 17.77 2.88
CA ASP A 212 2.78 16.48 2.34
C ASP A 212 2.30 16.29 0.90
N ALA A 213 1.11 16.78 0.54
CA ALA A 213 0.56 16.63 -0.80
C ALA A 213 1.43 17.31 -1.86
N GLU A 214 1.98 18.50 -1.56
CA GLU A 214 2.92 19.19 -2.44
C GLU A 214 4.21 18.37 -2.67
N LYS A 215 4.73 17.71 -1.63
CA LYS A 215 5.91 16.84 -1.75
C LYS A 215 5.57 15.56 -2.51
N TYR A 216 4.44 14.94 -2.20
CA TYR A 216 4.06 13.63 -2.71
C TYR A 216 3.66 13.66 -4.17
N ILE A 217 3.04 14.74 -4.66
CA ILE A 217 2.72 14.86 -6.09
C ILE A 217 3.98 14.86 -6.98
N LYS A 218 5.09 15.42 -6.48
CA LYS A 218 6.40 15.42 -7.17
C LYS A 218 7.07 14.05 -7.18
N ILE A 219 6.77 13.20 -6.19
CA ILE A 219 7.44 11.90 -5.98
C ILE A 219 6.67 10.74 -6.61
N PHE A 220 5.34 10.73 -6.45
CA PHE A 220 4.50 9.57 -6.76
C PHE A 220 3.74 9.68 -8.08
N THR A 221 3.85 10.81 -8.80
CA THR A 221 3.16 11.00 -10.08
C THR A 221 4.15 11.21 -11.23
N PHE A 222 3.67 11.05 -12.45
CA PHE A 222 4.42 11.35 -13.67
C PHE A 222 3.98 12.65 -14.35
N LEU A 223 3.31 13.53 -13.60
CA LEU A 223 2.94 14.85 -14.10
C LEU A 223 4.20 15.66 -14.40
N ASN A 224 4.14 16.49 -15.44
CA ASN A 224 5.24 17.38 -15.75
C ASN A 224 5.34 18.51 -14.71
N LYS A 225 6.53 19.13 -14.65
CA LYS A 225 6.87 20.16 -13.67
C LYS A 225 5.88 21.33 -13.70
N ASP A 226 5.58 21.87 -14.87
CA ASP A 226 4.70 23.03 -15.03
C ASP A 226 3.27 22.75 -14.52
N THR A 227 2.78 21.52 -14.75
CA THR A 227 1.47 21.06 -14.26
C THR A 227 1.46 21.01 -12.74
N ILE A 228 2.52 20.46 -12.14
CA ILE A 228 2.65 20.38 -10.68
C ILE A 228 2.71 21.77 -10.06
N GLU A 229 3.55 22.66 -10.60
CA GLU A 229 3.71 24.04 -10.09
C GLU A 229 2.40 24.83 -10.17
N LYS A 230 1.64 24.67 -11.26
CA LYS A 230 0.30 25.26 -11.41
C LYS A 230 -0.68 24.73 -10.35
N LEU A 231 -0.75 23.41 -10.16
CA LEU A 231 -1.65 22.79 -9.18
C LEU A 231 -1.32 23.23 -7.75
N ILE A 232 -0.04 23.38 -7.43
CA ILE A 232 0.41 23.86 -6.12
C ILE A 232 -0.10 25.29 -5.90
N LYS A 233 0.11 26.18 -6.88
CA LYS A 233 -0.34 27.56 -6.79
C LYS A 233 -1.86 27.67 -6.62
N GLU A 234 -2.63 26.97 -7.44
CA GLU A 234 -4.11 26.96 -7.35
C GLU A 234 -4.60 26.42 -6.00
N HIS A 235 -3.93 25.40 -5.46
CA HIS A 235 -4.27 24.87 -4.15
C HIS A 235 -3.94 25.84 -3.01
N GLN A 236 -2.81 26.55 -3.08
CA GLN A 236 -2.45 27.58 -2.10
C GLN A 236 -3.47 28.74 -2.08
N GLU A 237 -4.03 29.11 -3.22
CA GLU A 237 -5.07 30.13 -3.33
C GLU A 237 -6.41 29.65 -2.72
N ALA A 238 -6.73 28.36 -2.82
CA ALA A 238 -7.99 27.82 -2.35
C ALA A 238 -7.86 26.39 -1.75
N PRO A 239 -7.23 26.24 -0.57
CA PRO A 239 -6.86 24.93 -0.01
C PRO A 239 -8.08 24.07 0.35
N HIS A 240 -9.20 24.71 0.70
CA HIS A 240 -10.47 24.05 1.02
C HIS A 240 -11.04 23.18 -0.11
N TYR A 241 -10.65 23.42 -1.38
CA TYR A 241 -11.05 22.54 -2.49
C TYR A 241 -10.26 21.23 -2.56
N ARG A 242 -9.13 21.14 -1.84
CA ARG A 242 -8.23 19.97 -1.79
C ARG A 242 -7.75 19.50 -3.17
N LEU A 243 -7.46 20.45 -4.06
CA LEU A 243 -7.10 20.17 -5.45
C LEU A 243 -5.86 19.26 -5.56
N LEU A 244 -4.80 19.54 -4.79
CA LEU A 244 -3.60 18.71 -4.79
C LEU A 244 -3.87 17.28 -4.33
N GLN A 245 -4.58 17.10 -3.22
CA GLN A 245 -4.88 15.77 -2.69
C GLN A 245 -5.74 14.97 -3.66
N LYS A 246 -6.76 15.60 -4.27
CA LYS A 246 -7.59 14.95 -5.28
C LYS A 246 -6.76 14.48 -6.46
N LYS A 247 -5.92 15.36 -7.01
CA LYS A 247 -5.10 15.01 -8.16
C LYS A 247 -4.07 13.94 -7.83
N LEU A 248 -3.42 14.02 -6.67
CA LEU A 248 -2.51 12.99 -6.17
C LEU A 248 -3.22 11.64 -6.02
N ALA A 249 -4.39 11.62 -5.37
CA ALA A 249 -5.18 10.40 -5.18
C ALA A 249 -5.62 9.79 -6.51
N GLU A 250 -6.03 10.60 -7.47
CA GLU A 250 -6.38 10.17 -8.82
C GLU A 250 -5.20 9.52 -9.55
N GLU A 251 -4.06 10.21 -9.65
CA GLU A 251 -2.90 9.71 -10.38
C GLU A 251 -2.37 8.39 -9.78
N VAL A 252 -2.23 8.33 -8.45
CA VAL A 252 -1.65 7.16 -7.81
C VAL A 252 -2.64 5.99 -7.79
N THR A 253 -3.93 6.23 -7.57
CA THR A 253 -4.94 5.15 -7.63
C THR A 253 -5.09 4.62 -9.05
N ARG A 254 -5.08 5.48 -10.07
CA ARG A 254 -5.10 5.09 -11.49
C ARG A 254 -3.89 4.21 -11.83
N MET A 255 -2.70 4.60 -11.37
CA MET A 255 -1.47 3.86 -11.60
C MET A 255 -1.47 2.47 -10.94
N VAL A 256 -2.01 2.35 -9.72
CA VAL A 256 -1.97 1.09 -8.95
C VAL A 256 -3.14 0.16 -9.27
N HIS A 257 -4.34 0.72 -9.42
CA HIS A 257 -5.59 -0.05 -9.51
C HIS A 257 -6.34 0.12 -10.84
N GLY A 258 -5.89 1.00 -11.72
CA GLY A 258 -6.52 1.27 -13.02
C GLY A 258 -7.68 2.26 -12.96
N GLU A 259 -8.20 2.61 -14.14
CA GLU A 259 -9.21 3.67 -14.31
C GLU A 259 -10.55 3.33 -13.68
N GLU A 260 -11.02 2.10 -13.89
CA GLU A 260 -12.32 1.66 -13.38
C GLU A 260 -12.36 1.68 -11.84
N ALA A 261 -11.30 1.19 -11.20
CA ALA A 261 -11.19 1.18 -9.75
C ALA A 261 -11.09 2.60 -9.18
N LEU A 262 -10.36 3.50 -9.84
CA LEU A 262 -10.34 4.92 -9.49
C LEU A 262 -11.75 5.50 -9.52
N GLN A 263 -12.50 5.27 -10.60
CA GLN A 263 -13.82 5.86 -10.75
C GLN A 263 -14.82 5.31 -9.75
N ASN A 264 -14.73 4.02 -9.45
CA ASN A 264 -15.50 3.40 -8.37
C ASN A 264 -15.14 4.02 -7.00
N ALA A 265 -13.86 4.26 -6.71
CA ALA A 265 -13.44 4.91 -5.47
C ALA A 265 -13.92 6.37 -5.36
N ILE A 266 -13.90 7.13 -6.46
CA ILE A 266 -14.45 8.50 -6.52
C ILE A 266 -15.96 8.48 -6.26
N ASN A 267 -16.68 7.61 -6.96
CA ASN A 267 -18.14 7.46 -6.81
C ASN A 267 -18.51 7.05 -5.38
N ALA A 268 -17.78 6.09 -4.81
CA ALA A 268 -17.91 5.64 -3.43
C ALA A 268 -17.70 6.78 -2.42
N SER A 269 -16.68 7.62 -2.65
CA SER A 269 -16.41 8.80 -1.81
C SER A 269 -17.56 9.82 -1.84
N GLN A 270 -18.28 9.93 -2.96
CA GLN A 270 -19.45 10.79 -3.08
C GLN A 270 -20.70 10.20 -2.40
N ILE A 271 -20.75 8.90 -2.12
CA ILE A 271 -21.92 8.26 -1.50
C ILE A 271 -22.16 8.75 -0.07
N LEU A 272 -21.12 8.84 0.76
CA LEU A 272 -21.28 9.29 2.15
C LEU A 272 -21.62 10.78 2.25
N PHE A 273 -21.04 11.59 1.36
CA PHE A 273 -21.03 13.05 1.47
C PHE A 273 -21.91 13.79 0.44
N GLY A 274 -22.46 13.08 -0.56
CA GLY A 274 -23.12 13.68 -1.73
C GLY A 274 -24.53 13.16 -2.01
N LYS A 275 -25.11 13.61 -3.13
CA LYS A 275 -26.47 13.31 -3.63
C LYS A 275 -26.52 12.01 -4.47
N THR A 276 -25.78 10.97 -4.08
CA THR A 276 -25.78 9.71 -4.83
C THR A 276 -27.11 8.95 -4.68
N THR A 277 -27.53 8.26 -5.74
CA THR A 277 -28.79 7.49 -5.84
C THR A 277 -28.67 6.10 -5.19
N ALA A 278 -29.81 5.48 -4.88
CA ALA A 278 -29.87 4.10 -4.38
C ALA A 278 -29.26 3.09 -5.37
N GLU A 279 -29.36 3.36 -6.66
CA GLU A 279 -28.80 2.51 -7.73
C GLU A 279 -27.28 2.42 -7.66
N ALA A 280 -26.60 3.54 -7.43
CA ALA A 280 -25.14 3.55 -7.30
C ALA A 280 -24.65 2.78 -6.05
N LEU A 281 -25.44 2.73 -4.98
CA LEU A 281 -25.15 1.86 -3.82
C LEU A 281 -25.21 0.37 -4.18
N LYS A 282 -26.19 -0.04 -5.00
CA LYS A 282 -26.35 -1.44 -5.46
C LYS A 282 -25.23 -1.88 -6.40
N ASN A 283 -24.67 -0.94 -7.16
CA ASN A 283 -23.62 -1.19 -8.16
C ASN A 283 -22.21 -1.32 -7.57
N LEU A 284 -21.95 -0.82 -6.35
CA LEU A 284 -20.66 -1.05 -5.67
C LEU A 284 -20.39 -2.53 -5.48
N ASP A 285 -19.12 -2.98 -5.52
CA ASP A 285 -18.77 -4.31 -5.03
C ASP A 285 -18.93 -4.39 -3.50
N GLU A 286 -19.08 -5.61 -2.96
CA GLU A 286 -19.36 -5.82 -1.53
C GLU A 286 -18.23 -5.29 -0.62
N GLN A 287 -16.97 -5.44 -1.03
CA GLN A 287 -15.83 -4.97 -0.25
C GLN A 287 -15.81 -3.43 -0.19
N THR A 288 -15.95 -2.76 -1.33
CA THR A 288 -16.04 -1.29 -1.38
C THR A 288 -17.23 -0.78 -0.58
N PHE A 289 -18.39 -1.43 -0.67
CA PHE A 289 -19.57 -1.07 0.11
C PHE A 289 -19.27 -1.13 1.63
N LEU A 290 -18.69 -2.23 2.11
CA LEU A 290 -18.34 -2.39 3.52
C LEU A 290 -17.28 -1.36 3.97
N ASP A 291 -16.29 -1.06 3.12
CA ASP A 291 -15.26 -0.09 3.46
C ASP A 291 -15.79 1.35 3.51
N VAL A 292 -16.76 1.69 2.66
CA VAL A 292 -17.46 2.99 2.71
C VAL A 292 -18.21 3.14 4.03
N PHE A 293 -18.85 2.08 4.52
CA PHE A 293 -19.62 2.10 5.76
C PHE A 293 -18.81 1.59 6.97
N GLU A 294 -17.49 1.52 6.85
CA GLU A 294 -16.62 1.19 7.98
C GLU A 294 -16.74 2.26 9.07
N GLY A 295 -16.90 1.83 10.32
CA GLY A 295 -17.13 2.73 11.46
C GLY A 295 -18.55 3.30 11.57
N VAL A 296 -19.44 3.01 10.62
CA VAL A 296 -20.87 3.31 10.74
C VAL A 296 -21.51 2.29 11.70
N PRO A 297 -22.36 2.72 12.65
CA PRO A 297 -23.08 1.80 13.55
C PRO A 297 -23.83 0.72 12.76
N GLN A 298 -23.79 -0.51 13.26
CA GLN A 298 -24.38 -1.66 12.60
C GLN A 298 -25.34 -2.42 13.51
N GLY A 299 -26.26 -3.15 12.89
CA GLY A 299 -27.18 -4.05 13.56
C GLY A 299 -27.70 -5.12 12.62
N GLU A 300 -28.51 -6.02 13.13
CA GLU A 300 -29.00 -7.18 12.39
C GLU A 300 -30.53 -7.19 12.34
N LEU A 301 -31.08 -7.68 11.24
CA LEU A 301 -32.51 -7.95 11.10
C LEU A 301 -32.69 -9.32 10.46
N LYS A 302 -33.53 -10.17 11.05
CA LYS A 302 -33.76 -11.52 10.51
C LYS A 302 -34.47 -11.44 9.16
N ARG A 303 -34.06 -12.27 8.20
CA ARG A 303 -34.63 -12.31 6.84
C ARG A 303 -36.15 -12.54 6.84
N GLU A 304 -36.66 -13.33 7.78
CA GLU A 304 -38.10 -13.64 7.95
C GLU A 304 -38.95 -12.39 8.23
N ARG A 305 -38.34 -11.30 8.70
CA ARG A 305 -39.04 -10.05 9.01
C ARG A 305 -39.27 -9.18 7.78
N LEU A 306 -38.56 -9.43 6.68
CA LEU A 306 -38.76 -8.69 5.43
C LEU A 306 -40.15 -9.03 4.85
N GLY A 307 -40.99 -8.01 4.65
CA GLY A 307 -42.37 -8.17 4.20
C GLY A 307 -43.39 -8.45 5.32
N ASP A 308 -42.93 -8.84 6.52
CA ASP A 308 -43.79 -9.28 7.64
C ASP A 308 -44.10 -8.16 8.63
N ILE A 309 -43.19 -7.19 8.79
CA ILE A 309 -43.34 -6.10 9.77
C ILE A 309 -43.38 -4.71 9.15
N ASP A 310 -44.04 -3.80 9.87
CA ASP A 310 -44.00 -2.38 9.56
C ASP A 310 -42.58 -1.80 9.72
N ILE A 311 -42.31 -0.71 8.99
CA ILE A 311 -40.99 -0.06 9.04
C ILE A 311 -40.64 0.45 10.43
N ALA A 312 -41.60 0.89 11.25
CA ALA A 312 -41.30 1.41 12.58
C ALA A 312 -40.72 0.32 13.50
N THR A 313 -41.25 -0.90 13.38
CA THR A 313 -40.77 -2.11 14.07
C THR A 313 -39.41 -2.51 13.52
N ALA A 314 -39.23 -2.51 12.20
CA ALA A 314 -37.95 -2.85 11.57
C ALA A 314 -36.81 -1.92 12.01
N LEU A 315 -37.05 -0.60 12.11
CA LEU A 315 -36.04 0.38 12.58
C LEU A 315 -35.62 0.17 14.04
N VAL A 316 -36.47 -0.44 14.87
CA VAL A 316 -36.17 -0.72 16.28
C VAL A 316 -35.50 -2.09 16.42
N GLU A 317 -36.04 -3.12 15.76
CA GLU A 317 -35.47 -4.47 15.76
C GLU A 317 -34.07 -4.49 15.15
N SER A 318 -33.80 -3.65 14.14
CA SER A 318 -32.46 -3.49 13.56
C SER A 318 -31.46 -2.80 14.50
N GLY A 319 -31.90 -2.26 15.64
CA GLY A 319 -31.09 -1.48 16.57
C GLY A 319 -30.81 -0.03 16.13
N PHE A 320 -31.45 0.44 15.06
CA PHE A 320 -31.20 1.79 14.54
C PHE A 320 -31.85 2.89 15.40
N LEU A 321 -33.03 2.63 15.95
CA LEU A 321 -33.74 3.52 16.87
C LEU A 321 -34.10 2.79 18.16
N SER A 322 -34.19 3.55 19.25
CA SER A 322 -34.32 2.99 20.61
C SER A 322 -35.74 2.50 20.94
N SER A 323 -36.76 3.04 20.27
CA SER A 323 -38.16 2.73 20.57
C SER A 323 -39.11 3.01 19.41
N GLY A 324 -40.26 2.33 19.39
CA GLY A 324 -41.28 2.52 18.35
C GLY A 324 -41.89 3.93 18.32
N ASN A 325 -41.97 4.60 19.49
CA ASN A 325 -42.42 5.99 19.55
C ASN A 325 -41.42 6.95 18.89
N GLU A 326 -40.12 6.69 19.07
CA GLU A 326 -39.07 7.45 18.37
C GLU A 326 -39.14 7.22 16.85
N ALA A 327 -39.32 5.96 16.42
CA ALA A 327 -39.43 5.60 15.01
C ALA A 327 -40.61 6.30 14.31
N ARG A 328 -41.81 6.24 14.91
CA ARG A 328 -43.01 6.90 14.35
C ARG A 328 -42.84 8.42 14.25
N ARG A 329 -42.23 9.05 15.26
CA ARG A 329 -41.93 10.49 15.22
C ARG A 329 -40.97 10.81 14.08
N ALA A 330 -39.87 10.06 13.95
CA ALA A 330 -38.86 10.29 12.93
C ALA A 330 -39.41 10.10 11.49
N LEU A 331 -40.30 9.13 11.30
CA LEU A 331 -41.03 8.92 10.04
C LEU A 331 -41.99 10.07 9.73
N LYS A 332 -42.76 10.55 10.72
CA LYS A 332 -43.66 11.72 10.57
C LYS A 332 -42.90 13.00 10.22
N GLU A 333 -41.69 13.16 10.74
CA GLU A 333 -40.77 14.28 10.42
C GLU A 333 -40.12 14.14 9.03
N ASN A 334 -40.42 13.08 8.27
CA ASN A 334 -39.80 12.79 6.96
C ASN A 334 -38.25 12.80 7.03
N SER A 335 -37.73 12.26 8.14
CA SER A 335 -36.31 12.30 8.49
C SER A 335 -35.60 10.97 8.26
N ILE A 336 -36.32 9.90 7.91
CA ILE A 336 -35.76 8.57 7.67
C ILE A 336 -35.59 8.32 6.17
N SER A 337 -34.50 7.65 5.80
CA SER A 337 -34.26 7.15 4.45
C SER A 337 -33.76 5.72 4.49
N VAL A 338 -34.16 4.94 3.49
CA VAL A 338 -33.70 3.56 3.24
C VAL A 338 -32.93 3.60 1.92
N ASN A 339 -31.68 3.16 1.93
CA ASN A 339 -30.78 3.21 0.77
C ASN A 339 -30.71 4.61 0.12
N LYS A 340 -30.73 5.66 0.96
CA LYS A 340 -30.75 7.09 0.59
C LYS A 340 -32.04 7.58 -0.08
N GLU A 341 -33.07 6.76 -0.17
CA GLU A 341 -34.40 7.18 -0.60
C GLU A 341 -35.26 7.51 0.61
N LYS A 342 -35.92 8.67 0.57
CA LYS A 342 -36.88 9.04 1.62
C LYS A 342 -38.06 8.09 1.57
N ILE A 343 -38.46 7.63 2.75
CA ILE A 343 -39.57 6.69 2.91
C ILE A 343 -40.68 7.30 3.77
N THR A 344 -41.87 6.78 3.58
CA THR A 344 -43.07 7.10 4.35
C THR A 344 -43.37 5.99 5.36
N ALA A 345 -44.33 6.23 6.26
CA ALA A 345 -44.64 5.30 7.36
C ALA A 345 -45.29 3.99 6.92
N ASP A 346 -45.78 3.93 5.69
CA ASP A 346 -46.37 2.77 5.01
C ASP A 346 -45.34 1.89 4.28
N LYS A 347 -44.06 2.30 4.24
CA LYS A 347 -43.00 1.46 3.68
C LYS A 347 -42.93 0.14 4.45
N VAL A 348 -42.75 -0.95 3.71
CA VAL A 348 -42.39 -2.27 4.23
C VAL A 348 -41.04 -2.63 3.62
N LEU A 349 -40.08 -3.07 4.44
CA LEU A 349 -38.79 -3.53 3.93
C LEU A 349 -38.96 -4.86 3.23
N SER A 350 -38.39 -4.99 2.05
CA SER A 350 -38.56 -6.14 1.17
C SER A 350 -37.21 -6.65 0.64
N MET A 351 -37.25 -7.76 -0.09
CA MET A 351 -36.09 -8.29 -0.79
C MET A 351 -35.51 -7.30 -1.81
N ASP A 352 -36.33 -6.45 -2.41
CA ASP A 352 -35.89 -5.45 -3.40
C ASP A 352 -35.09 -4.31 -2.77
N ASP A 353 -35.18 -4.14 -1.44
CA ASP A 353 -34.41 -3.15 -0.69
C ASP A 353 -33.00 -3.65 -0.34
N LEU A 354 -32.66 -4.91 -0.65
CA LEU A 354 -31.35 -5.46 -0.34
C LEU A 354 -30.26 -4.94 -1.28
N ILE A 355 -29.15 -4.56 -0.68
CA ILE A 355 -27.87 -4.32 -1.34
C ILE A 355 -27.06 -5.62 -1.17
N LYS A 356 -26.62 -6.19 -2.30
CA LYS A 356 -25.89 -7.48 -2.36
C LYS A 356 -26.58 -8.62 -1.58
N ASP A 357 -27.92 -8.65 -1.61
CA ASP A 357 -28.76 -9.65 -0.94
C ASP A 357 -28.57 -9.77 0.58
N LYS A 358 -27.89 -8.80 1.20
CA LYS A 358 -27.45 -8.89 2.61
C LYS A 358 -27.59 -7.60 3.40
N TYR A 359 -27.65 -6.42 2.78
CA TYR A 359 -27.53 -5.15 3.49
C TYR A 359 -28.66 -4.18 3.19
N ILE A 360 -29.04 -3.40 4.20
CA ILE A 360 -29.93 -2.25 4.06
C ILE A 360 -29.26 -1.05 4.75
N LEU A 361 -29.14 0.07 4.04
CA LEU A 361 -28.62 1.31 4.62
C LEU A 361 -29.75 2.15 5.18
N LEU A 362 -29.76 2.35 6.49
CA LEU A 362 -30.70 3.23 7.17
C LEU A 362 -30.03 4.59 7.43
N GLN A 363 -30.80 5.66 7.28
CA GLN A 363 -30.32 7.02 7.47
C GLN A 363 -31.34 7.88 8.20
N ARG A 364 -30.89 8.70 9.15
CA ARG A 364 -31.68 9.73 9.83
C ARG A 364 -31.08 11.12 9.61
N GLY A 365 -31.86 12.01 9.00
CA GLY A 365 -31.40 13.32 8.58
C GLY A 365 -30.25 13.21 7.56
N LYS A 366 -29.28 14.12 7.60
CA LYS A 366 -28.20 14.19 6.60
C LYS A 366 -26.94 13.39 6.96
N LYS A 367 -26.70 13.09 8.24
CA LYS A 367 -25.38 12.61 8.72
C LYS A 367 -25.42 11.31 9.52
N LYS A 368 -26.57 10.89 10.03
CA LYS A 368 -26.65 9.66 10.84
C LYS A 368 -26.95 8.49 9.92
N TYR A 369 -25.95 7.68 9.64
CA TYR A 369 -26.07 6.43 8.90
C TYR A 369 -26.05 5.25 9.86
N PHE A 370 -26.67 4.15 9.46
CA PHE A 370 -26.68 2.88 10.17
C PHE A 370 -26.80 1.75 9.16
N LEU A 371 -25.93 0.75 9.26
CA LEU A 371 -25.92 -0.39 8.34
C LEU A 371 -26.62 -1.59 8.98
N THR A 372 -27.71 -2.04 8.36
CA THR A 372 -28.42 -3.24 8.80
C THR A 372 -28.02 -4.44 7.96
N ARG A 373 -27.49 -5.48 8.60
CA ARG A 373 -27.22 -6.77 7.98
C ARG A 373 -28.43 -7.68 8.12
N ILE A 374 -28.82 -8.31 7.02
CA ILE A 374 -29.87 -9.32 7.02
C ILE A 374 -29.24 -10.69 7.29
N VAL A 375 -29.77 -11.36 8.33
CA VAL A 375 -29.26 -12.64 8.84
C VAL A 375 -30.29 -13.75 8.75
#